data_AF-A0A482RHJ8-F1
#
_entry.id   AF-A0A482RHJ8-F1
#
_cell.length_a   1.000
_cell.length_b   1.000
_cell.length_c   1.000
_cell.angle_alpha   90.00
_cell.angle_beta   90.00
_cell.angle_gamma   90.00
#
_symmetry.space_group_name_H-M   'P 1'
#
loop_
_entity.id
_entity.type
_entity.pdbx_description
1 polymer ?
#
loop_
_entity_poly.entity_id
_entity_poly.type
_entity_poly.pdbx_seq_one_letter_code
_entity_poly.pdbx_strand_id
1 'polypeptide(L)'
;MSESNIAWPSDREKKFKDPDPAALNAAIAAGQVQYINQTYPGVNSITNEHFIVWMRVAAVPNFRKLYGRIEQDIPAGTTLTFNVASTYNVAKFQGSKSLVISTTSFMGGKNPFLGIAYIVVGFVCILLALLFGVRQLFGGRRLGDTAFLVWNSRK
;
A
#
# COMPACT_ATOMS: atom_id res chain seq x y z
N MET A 1 -9.32 -6.45 -20.43
CA MET A 1 -8.39 -6.02 -19.35
C MET A 1 -7.26 -5.23 -20.00
N SER A 2 -6.92 -4.07 -19.46
CA SER A 2 -5.78 -3.28 -19.91
C SER A 2 -4.56 -3.54 -19.03
N GLU A 3 -3.40 -3.75 -19.66
CA GLU A 3 -2.09 -3.89 -18.99
C GLU A 3 -1.27 -2.59 -19.10
N SER A 4 -1.92 -1.50 -19.52
CA SER A 4 -1.32 -0.18 -19.69
C SER A 4 -1.76 0.76 -18.57
N ASN A 5 -0.88 1.67 -18.14
CA ASN A 5 -1.08 2.53 -16.97
C ASN A 5 -1.34 1.74 -15.67
N ILE A 6 -0.63 0.64 -15.49
CA ILE A 6 -0.56 -0.14 -14.25
C ILE A 6 0.59 0.33 -13.35
N ALA A 7 1.65 0.90 -13.94
CA ALA A 7 2.75 1.52 -13.24
C ALA A 7 2.48 3.01 -12.99
N TRP A 8 3.17 3.59 -12.00
CA TRP A 8 2.98 4.99 -11.64
C TRP A 8 3.54 5.92 -12.72
N PRO A 9 2.85 7.03 -13.06
CA PRO A 9 3.31 7.98 -14.06
C PRO A 9 4.75 8.44 -13.81
N SER A 10 5.08 8.76 -12.56
CA SER A 10 6.43 9.19 -12.16
C SER A 10 7.52 8.17 -12.46
N ASP A 11 7.23 6.87 -12.32
CA ASP A 11 8.21 5.83 -12.57
C ASP A 11 8.41 5.63 -14.07
N ARG A 12 7.32 5.65 -14.86
CA ARG A 12 7.36 5.53 -16.32
C ARG A 12 8.01 6.74 -16.99
N GLU A 13 7.78 7.93 -16.47
CA GLU A 13 8.23 9.18 -17.09
C GLU A 13 9.65 9.56 -16.68
N LYS A 14 10.09 9.23 -15.46
CA LYS A 14 11.37 9.72 -14.93
C LYS A 14 12.42 8.64 -14.64
N LYS A 15 12.03 7.42 -14.25
CA LYS A 15 12.99 6.42 -13.75
C LYS A 15 13.31 5.32 -14.74
N PHE A 16 12.29 4.70 -15.31
CA PHE A 16 12.45 3.53 -16.15
C PHE A 16 12.41 3.96 -17.62
N LYS A 17 13.53 4.54 -18.07
CA LYS A 17 13.75 4.95 -19.47
C LYS A 17 14.88 4.13 -20.06
N ASP A 18 14.76 3.85 -21.35
CA ASP A 18 15.86 3.27 -22.08
C ASP A 18 17.00 4.30 -22.15
N PRO A 19 18.24 3.89 -21.82
CA PRO A 19 19.40 4.78 -21.87
C PRO A 19 19.77 5.12 -23.32
N ASP A 20 20.64 6.12 -23.49
CA ASP A 20 21.22 6.42 -24.80
C ASP A 20 21.93 5.18 -25.38
N PRO A 21 21.62 4.77 -26.63
CA PRO A 21 22.17 3.54 -27.20
C PRO A 21 23.70 3.52 -27.26
N ALA A 22 24.35 4.67 -27.52
CA ALA A 22 25.80 4.74 -27.61
C ALA A 22 26.44 4.56 -26.22
N ALA A 23 25.91 5.24 -25.21
CA ALA A 23 26.34 5.06 -23.82
C ALA A 23 26.10 3.62 -23.31
N LEU A 24 24.97 3.01 -23.67
CA LEU A 24 24.64 1.64 -23.30
C LEU A 24 25.63 0.64 -23.90
N ASN A 25 25.89 0.73 -25.20
CA ASN A 25 26.82 -0.18 -25.88
C ASN A 25 28.25 -0.08 -25.32
N ALA A 26 28.70 1.13 -24.99
CA ALA A 26 30.00 1.34 -24.35
C ALA A 26 30.06 0.70 -22.94
N ALA A 27 29.01 0.87 -22.14
CA ALA A 27 28.93 0.28 -20.79
C ALA A 27 28.84 -1.26 -20.82
N ILE A 28 28.16 -1.82 -21.84
CA ILE A 28 28.11 -3.28 -22.06
C ILE A 28 29.48 -3.81 -22.49
N ALA A 29 30.17 -3.13 -23.41
CA ALA A 29 31.52 -3.51 -23.84
C ALA A 29 32.53 -3.45 -22.67
N ALA A 30 32.35 -2.51 -21.75
CA ALA A 30 33.13 -2.41 -20.51
C ALA A 30 32.71 -3.44 -19.43
N GLY A 31 31.69 -4.26 -19.68
CA GLY A 31 31.18 -5.27 -18.76
C GLY A 31 30.50 -4.70 -17.50
N GLN A 32 30.13 -3.42 -17.51
CA GLN A 32 29.55 -2.73 -16.35
C GLN A 32 28.06 -2.99 -16.20
N VAL A 33 27.36 -3.18 -17.33
CA VAL A 33 25.91 -3.41 -17.38
C VAL A 33 25.57 -4.52 -18.36
N GLN A 34 24.37 -5.06 -18.24
CA GLN A 34 23.83 -6.11 -19.11
C GLN A 34 22.43 -5.72 -19.58
N TYR A 35 21.99 -6.27 -20.71
CA TYR A 35 20.62 -6.10 -21.13
C TYR A 35 19.67 -6.83 -20.18
N ILE A 36 18.52 -6.23 -19.91
CA ILE A 36 17.56 -6.77 -18.94
C ILE A 36 17.06 -8.16 -19.33
N ASN A 37 16.95 -8.46 -20.62
CA ASN A 37 16.53 -9.76 -21.13
C ASN A 37 17.55 -10.88 -20.85
N GLN A 38 18.82 -10.55 -20.65
CA GLN A 38 19.88 -11.50 -20.29
C GLN A 38 19.74 -11.93 -18.84
N THR A 39 19.41 -10.99 -17.94
CA THR A 39 19.16 -11.30 -16.54
C THR A 39 17.77 -11.91 -16.32
N TYR A 40 16.76 -11.44 -17.05
CA TYR A 40 15.36 -11.84 -16.91
C TYR A 40 14.77 -12.24 -18.27
N PRO A 41 14.88 -13.53 -18.66
CA PRO A 41 14.29 -14.04 -19.88
C PRO A 41 12.78 -13.78 -19.92
N GLY A 42 12.30 -13.11 -20.97
CA GLY A 42 10.90 -12.71 -21.13
C GLY A 42 10.59 -11.25 -20.79
N VAL A 43 11.53 -10.51 -20.21
CA VAL A 43 11.44 -9.04 -20.07
C VAL A 43 12.16 -8.39 -21.24
N ASN A 44 11.39 -7.85 -22.19
CA ASN A 44 11.95 -7.29 -23.42
C ASN A 44 12.50 -5.85 -23.26
N SER A 45 11.99 -5.09 -22.29
CA SER A 45 12.42 -3.71 -22.05
C SER A 45 12.23 -3.33 -20.59
N ILE A 46 13.08 -2.42 -20.12
CA ILE A 46 13.02 -1.81 -18.78
C ILE A 46 11.77 -0.92 -18.65
N THR A 47 11.24 -0.44 -19.77
CA THR A 47 10.01 0.36 -19.84
C THR A 47 8.72 -0.47 -19.68
N ASN A 48 8.82 -1.81 -19.69
CA ASN A 48 7.67 -2.69 -19.49
C ASN A 48 7.02 -2.42 -18.12
N GLU A 49 5.75 -2.05 -18.11
CA GLU A 49 5.08 -1.66 -16.86
C GLU A 49 4.96 -2.81 -15.84
N HIS A 50 4.86 -4.07 -16.28
CA HIS A 50 4.88 -5.23 -15.36
C HIS A 50 6.23 -5.34 -14.66
N PHE A 51 7.32 -5.07 -15.37
CA PHE A 51 8.65 -5.02 -14.79
C PHE A 51 8.75 -3.88 -13.77
N ILE A 52 8.26 -2.68 -14.12
CA ILE A 52 8.25 -1.52 -13.21
C ILE A 52 7.45 -1.82 -11.93
N VAL A 53 6.26 -2.42 -12.06
CA VAL A 53 5.43 -2.84 -10.93
C VAL A 53 6.15 -3.85 -10.04
N TRP A 54 6.89 -4.78 -10.65
CA TRP A 54 7.69 -5.78 -9.92
C TRP A 54 8.84 -5.13 -9.15
N MET A 55 9.59 -4.22 -9.79
CA MET A 55 10.75 -3.55 -9.20
C MET A 55 10.44 -2.69 -7.99
N ARG A 56 9.18 -2.27 -7.81
CA ARG A 56 8.77 -1.58 -6.58
C ARG A 56 8.70 -2.56 -5.40
N VAL A 57 9.70 -2.57 -4.53
CA VAL A 57 9.75 -3.50 -3.39
C VAL A 57 8.48 -3.37 -2.51
N ALA A 58 7.92 -4.51 -2.11
CA ALA A 58 6.80 -4.56 -1.18
C ALA A 58 7.30 -4.49 0.28
N ALA A 59 6.54 -3.84 1.15
CA ALA A 59 6.93 -3.65 2.55
C ALA A 59 6.75 -4.92 3.43
N VAL A 60 5.96 -5.90 2.96
CA VAL A 60 5.56 -7.09 3.71
C VAL A 60 5.64 -8.34 2.82
N PRO A 61 5.80 -9.55 3.39
CA PRO A 61 5.93 -10.79 2.60
C PRO A 61 4.64 -11.18 1.86
N ASN A 62 3.48 -10.84 2.41
CA ASN A 62 2.19 -11.01 1.75
C ASN A 62 1.81 -9.72 1.04
N PHE A 63 2.07 -9.65 -0.27
CA PHE A 63 1.84 -8.45 -1.05
C PHE A 63 1.01 -8.73 -2.31
N ARG A 64 0.47 -7.65 -2.88
CA ARG A 64 -0.28 -7.68 -4.14
C ARG A 64 0.44 -6.80 -5.15
N LYS A 65 0.44 -7.24 -6.41
CA LYS A 65 0.95 -6.49 -7.55
C LYS A 65 -0.16 -6.36 -8.57
N LEU A 66 -0.35 -5.16 -9.09
CA LEU A 66 -1.35 -4.91 -10.12
C LEU A 66 -0.85 -5.51 -11.44
N TYR A 67 -1.59 -6.46 -11.99
CA TYR A 67 -1.29 -7.07 -13.29
C TYR A 67 -2.07 -6.37 -14.41
N GLY A 68 -3.33 -6.03 -14.17
CA GLY A 68 -4.16 -5.34 -15.14
C GLY A 68 -5.38 -4.73 -14.50
N ARG A 69 -6.04 -3.84 -15.26
CA ARG A 69 -7.24 -3.13 -14.84
C ARG A 69 -8.38 -3.35 -15.81
N ILE A 70 -9.60 -3.31 -15.30
CA ILE A 70 -10.82 -3.35 -16.09
C ILE A 70 -11.59 -2.09 -15.69
N GLU A 71 -11.65 -1.11 -16.58
CA GLU A 71 -12.27 0.20 -16.36
C GLU A 71 -13.75 0.23 -16.80
N GLN A 72 -14.31 -0.94 -17.12
CA GLN A 72 -15.70 -1.12 -17.52
C GLN A 72 -16.44 -1.91 -16.45
N ASP A 73 -17.71 -1.57 -16.25
CA ASP A 73 -18.56 -2.31 -15.33
C ASP A 73 -18.78 -3.74 -15.83
N ILE A 74 -18.76 -4.69 -14.88
CA ILE A 74 -18.97 -6.11 -15.14
C ILE A 74 -20.34 -6.48 -14.56
N PRO A 75 -21.34 -6.79 -15.40
CA PRO A 75 -22.66 -7.18 -14.92
C PRO A 75 -22.60 -8.42 -14.03
N ALA A 76 -23.51 -8.49 -13.06
CA ALA A 76 -23.66 -9.68 -12.23
C ALA A 76 -23.97 -10.91 -13.09
N GLY A 77 -23.33 -12.04 -12.78
CA GLY A 77 -23.48 -13.28 -13.55
C GLY A 77 -22.55 -13.41 -14.77
N THR A 78 -21.74 -12.39 -15.08
CA THR A 78 -20.72 -12.50 -16.13
C THR A 78 -19.65 -13.51 -15.72
N THR A 79 -19.35 -14.47 -16.61
CA THR A 79 -18.28 -15.45 -16.39
C THR A 79 -16.96 -14.88 -16.91
N LEU A 80 -15.96 -14.79 -16.03
CA LEU A 80 -14.60 -14.35 -16.38
C LEU A 80 -13.65 -15.56 -16.37
N THR A 81 -13.04 -15.85 -17.52
CA THR A 81 -12.07 -16.95 -17.66
C THR A 81 -10.67 -16.38 -17.78
N PHE A 82 -9.76 -16.82 -16.92
CA PHE A 82 -8.35 -16.43 -16.94
C PHE A 82 -7.49 -17.63 -17.29
N ASN A 83 -6.73 -17.54 -18.39
CA ASN A 83 -5.71 -18.52 -18.71
C ASN A 83 -4.38 -18.08 -18.08
N VAL A 84 -3.89 -18.84 -17.11
CA VAL A 84 -2.71 -18.48 -16.31
C VAL A 84 -1.60 -19.51 -16.53
N ALA A 85 -0.52 -19.07 -17.17
CA ALA A 85 0.71 -19.85 -17.27
C ALA A 85 1.54 -19.74 -15.98
N SER A 86 1.66 -20.85 -15.24
CA SER A 86 2.33 -20.89 -13.94
C SER A 86 3.84 -21.16 -14.08
N THR A 87 4.62 -20.16 -14.51
CA THR A 87 6.08 -20.29 -14.71
C THR A 87 6.90 -20.07 -13.43
N TYR A 88 6.38 -19.29 -12.48
CA TYR A 88 7.08 -18.97 -11.23
C TYR A 88 6.80 -20.02 -10.12
N ASN A 89 7.81 -20.82 -9.75
CA ASN A 89 7.67 -21.88 -8.76
C ASN A 89 7.78 -21.34 -7.32
N VAL A 90 6.63 -21.20 -6.66
CA VAL A 90 6.53 -20.74 -5.26
C VAL A 90 6.67 -21.86 -4.22
N ALA A 91 6.52 -23.12 -4.64
CA ALA A 91 6.55 -24.27 -3.72
C ALA A 91 7.94 -24.49 -3.12
N LYS A 92 9.01 -24.14 -3.86
CA LYS A 92 10.40 -24.27 -3.40
C LYS A 92 10.69 -23.51 -2.10
N PHE A 93 9.98 -22.41 -1.87
CA PHE A 93 10.10 -21.59 -0.66
C PHE A 93 8.82 -21.60 0.18
N GLN A 94 7.97 -22.62 0.02
CA GLN A 94 6.73 -22.80 0.77
C GLN A 94 5.77 -21.59 0.68
N GLY A 95 5.80 -20.87 -0.44
CA GLY A 95 4.93 -19.73 -0.70
C GLY A 95 3.64 -20.10 -1.41
N SER A 96 2.68 -19.20 -1.39
CA SER A 96 1.44 -19.27 -2.17
C SER A 96 1.33 -18.12 -3.15
N LYS A 97 0.69 -18.34 -4.30
CA LYS A 97 0.33 -17.29 -5.25
C LYS A 97 -1.14 -17.41 -5.63
N SER A 98 -1.80 -16.27 -5.79
CA SER A 98 -3.24 -16.20 -6.08
C SER A 98 -3.52 -15.04 -7.03
N LEU A 99 -4.48 -15.25 -7.94
CA LEU A 99 -5.07 -14.18 -8.72
C LEU A 99 -6.24 -13.59 -7.92
N VAL A 100 -6.24 -12.27 -7.73
CA VAL A 100 -7.28 -11.58 -6.96
C VAL A 100 -7.92 -10.52 -7.84
N ILE A 101 -9.24 -10.60 -7.99
CA ILE A 101 -10.06 -9.59 -8.65
C ILE A 101 -10.69 -8.75 -7.56
N SER A 102 -10.47 -7.44 -7.60
CA SER A 102 -10.99 -6.51 -6.61
C SER A 102 -11.33 -5.20 -7.29
N THR A 103 -12.39 -4.57 -6.83
CA THR A 103 -12.65 -3.15 -7.09
C THR A 103 -11.91 -2.31 -6.05
N THR A 104 -11.57 -1.08 -6.41
CA THR A 104 -10.97 -0.09 -5.51
C THR A 104 -12.00 0.97 -5.20
N SER A 105 -12.13 1.33 -3.93
CA SER A 105 -12.88 2.50 -3.47
C SER A 105 -11.92 3.68 -3.23
N PHE A 106 -12.46 4.83 -2.81
CA PHE A 106 -11.65 5.99 -2.43
C PHE A 106 -10.57 5.66 -1.37
N MET A 107 -10.85 4.73 -0.44
CA MET A 107 -9.91 4.28 0.58
C MET A 107 -9.06 3.08 0.14
N GLY A 108 -9.07 2.75 -1.15
CA GLY A 108 -8.36 1.61 -1.73
C GLY A 108 -9.19 0.32 -1.67
N GLY A 109 -8.52 -0.80 -1.39
CA GLY A 109 -9.15 -2.12 -1.32
C GLY A 109 -9.98 -2.32 -0.05
N LYS A 110 -10.72 -3.44 0.02
CA LYS A 110 -11.50 -3.82 1.21
C LYS A 110 -10.59 -4.01 2.43
N ASN A 111 -10.61 -3.06 3.37
CA ASN A 111 -9.89 -3.14 4.64
C ASN A 111 -10.69 -2.48 5.78
N PRO A 112 -11.32 -3.26 6.68
CA PRO A 112 -12.10 -2.70 7.79
C PRO A 112 -11.25 -2.16 8.95
N PHE A 113 -9.94 -2.42 8.97
CA PHE A 113 -9.06 -2.08 10.08
C PHE A 113 -9.16 -0.61 10.47
N LEU A 114 -9.06 0.29 9.49
CA LEU A 114 -9.08 1.72 9.74
C LEU A 114 -10.43 2.17 10.35
N GLY A 115 -11.54 1.65 9.84
CA GLY A 115 -12.88 1.95 10.38
C GLY A 115 -13.04 1.46 11.82
N ILE A 116 -12.60 0.22 12.10
CA ILE A 116 -12.63 -0.33 13.46
C ILE A 116 -11.75 0.49 14.40
N ALA A 117 -10.54 0.89 13.97
CA ALA A 117 -9.64 1.71 14.77
C ALA A 117 -10.29 3.05 15.16
N TYR A 118 -10.95 3.74 14.24
CA TYR A 118 -11.68 4.97 14.54
C TYR A 118 -12.83 4.77 15.51
N ILE A 119 -13.61 3.68 15.37
CA ILE A 119 -14.71 3.36 16.29
C ILE A 119 -14.17 3.10 17.71
N VAL A 120 -13.09 2.34 17.84
CA VAL A 120 -12.46 2.04 19.13
C VAL A 120 -11.96 3.32 19.80
N VAL A 121 -11.24 4.18 19.07
CA VAL A 121 -10.75 5.46 19.60
C VAL A 121 -11.92 6.37 20.01
N GLY A 122 -12.96 6.47 19.18
CA GLY A 122 -14.17 7.24 19.51
C GLY A 122 -14.86 6.74 20.77
N PHE A 123 -14.97 5.42 20.94
CA PHE A 123 -15.54 4.82 22.14
C PHE A 123 -14.72 5.13 23.40
N VAL A 124 -13.38 5.04 23.33
CA VAL A 124 -12.48 5.42 24.44
C VAL A 124 -12.67 6.89 24.82
N CYS A 125 -12.77 7.79 23.85
CA CYS A 125 -13.01 9.21 24.10
C CYS A 125 -14.35 9.47 24.80
N ILE A 126 -15.42 8.78 24.39
CA ILE A 126 -16.74 8.87 25.03
C ILE A 126 -16.68 8.39 26.48
N LEU A 127 -16.01 7.25 26.74
CA LEU A 127 -15.86 6.73 28.10
C LEU A 127 -15.11 7.70 29.01
N LEU A 128 -14.01 8.30 28.51
CA LEU A 128 -13.25 9.31 29.25
C LEU A 128 -14.09 10.57 29.50
N ALA A 129 -14.85 11.03 28.51
CA ALA A 129 -15.74 12.18 28.66
C ALA A 129 -16.83 11.93 29.72
N LEU A 130 -17.43 10.74 29.73
CA LEU A 130 -18.40 10.34 30.75
C LEU A 130 -17.77 10.26 32.14
N LEU A 131 -16.58 9.65 32.25
CA LEU A 131 -15.85 9.53 33.52
C LEU A 131 -15.52 10.92 34.10
N PHE A 132 -14.97 11.81 33.29
CA PHE A 132 -14.67 13.18 33.72
C PHE A 132 -15.95 13.98 34.00
N GLY A 133 -17.01 13.80 33.20
CA GLY A 133 -18.31 14.40 33.44
C GLY A 133 -18.92 14.00 34.79
N VAL A 134 -18.96 12.69 35.08
CA VAL A 134 -19.42 12.15 36.37
C VAL A 134 -18.56 12.68 37.52
N ARG A 135 -17.23 12.64 37.38
CA ARG A 135 -16.32 13.17 38.42
C ARG A 135 -16.53 14.66 38.68
N GLN A 136 -16.79 15.46 37.64
CA GLN A 136 -17.05 16.89 37.78
C GLN A 136 -18.41 17.17 38.45
N LEU A 137 -19.41 16.31 38.24
CA LEU A 137 -20.72 16.45 38.88
C LEU A 137 -20.68 16.08 40.37
N PHE A 138 -19.99 15.00 40.76
CA PHE A 138 -19.95 14.54 42.16
C PHE A 138 -18.81 15.15 42.99
N GLY A 139 -17.74 15.61 42.36
CA GLY A 139 -16.53 16.11 43.05
C GLY A 139 -15.93 17.35 42.39
N GLY A 140 -16.75 18.15 41.70
CA GLY A 140 -16.33 19.36 41.02
C GLY A 140 -15.73 20.37 41.98
N ARG A 141 -14.44 20.66 41.81
CA ARG A 141 -13.77 21.77 42.50
C ARG A 141 -14.17 23.08 41.85
N ARG A 142 -14.32 24.13 42.66
CA ARG A 142 -14.46 25.50 42.14
C ARG A 142 -13.19 25.86 41.36
N LEU A 143 -13.37 26.37 40.15
CA LEU A 143 -12.28 26.88 39.33
C LEU A 143 -11.62 28.06 40.07
N GLY A 144 -10.31 28.01 40.27
CA GLY A 144 -9.56 29.09 40.93
C GLY A 144 -9.65 29.14 42.45
N ASP A 145 -10.03 28.05 43.13
CA ASP A 145 -10.10 28.02 44.59
C ASP A 145 -8.73 28.22 45.26
N THR A 146 -8.59 29.32 46.01
CA THR A 146 -7.36 29.73 46.69
C THR A 146 -7.04 28.88 47.93
N ALA A 147 -7.99 28.09 48.43
CA ALA A 147 -7.80 27.19 49.57
C ALA A 147 -6.76 26.09 49.31
N PHE A 148 -6.53 25.74 48.05
CA PHE A 148 -5.57 24.71 47.65
C PHE A 148 -4.24 25.27 47.14
N LEU A 149 -4.01 26.57 47.29
CA LEU A 149 -2.73 27.17 46.97
C LEU A 149 -1.70 26.75 48.01
N VAL A 150 -0.55 26.28 47.55
CA VAL A 150 0.52 25.68 48.37
C VAL A 150 1.00 26.60 49.50
N TRP A 151 0.88 27.92 49.32
CA TRP A 151 1.27 28.91 50.32
C TRP A 151 0.21 29.19 51.39
N ASN A 152 -1.05 28.81 51.16
CA ASN A 152 -2.14 29.04 52.12
C ASN A 152 -2.26 27.88 53.15
N SER A 153 -1.74 26.69 52.82
CA SER A 153 -1.73 25.51 53.69
C SER A 153 -0.53 25.41 54.65
N ARG A 154 0.33 26.44 54.68
CA ARG A 154 1.53 26.52 55.56
C ARG A 154 1.39 27.51 56.73
N LYS A 155 0.17 27.88 57.12
CA LYS A 155 -0.10 28.66 58.33
C LYS A 155 -0.67 27.79 59.44
#